data_AF-A0A1E7XBM2-F1
#
_entry.id   AF-A0A1E7XBM2-F1
#
_cell.length_a   1.000
_cell.length_b   1.000
_cell.length_c   1.000
_cell.angle_alpha   90.00
_cell.angle_beta   90.00
_cell.angle_gamma   90.00
#
_symmetry.space_group_name_H-M   'P 1'
#
loop_
_entity.id
_entity.type
_entity.pdbx_description
1 polymer ?
#
loop_
_entity_poly.entity_id
_entity_poly.type
_entity_poly.pdbx_seq_one_letter_code
_entity_poly.pdbx_strand_id
1 'polypeptide(L)'
;MTPKFGEIYRTKHDTYFAVGEVVTHNPQLILDNVNYIGKKNFVIHIKFGQGIARKAVLMVKMSGDQLPKYLDRTDIKLFADAVTNQELQLMNVDAEELSTFKFREELEIEDPEDEKIAYVASIRENTIQLVEDYLKTLQAKIDKLSQRKANHYFSSKAHYEDVKDFLLSVAPYMDLRLKENQVRQDEWRLKLRLGGQ
;
A
#
# COMPACT_ATOMS: atom_id res chain seq x y z
N MET A 1 21.55 13.94 3.51
CA MET A 1 20.46 14.95 3.59
C MET A 1 19.16 14.18 3.50
N THR A 2 18.21 14.41 4.40
CA THR A 2 16.94 13.66 4.44
C THR A 2 15.84 14.56 3.88
N PRO A 3 15.16 14.18 2.78
CA PRO A 3 14.05 14.95 2.22
C PRO A 3 12.99 15.29 3.26
N LYS A 4 12.56 16.56 3.27
CA LYS A 4 11.53 17.08 4.16
C LYS A 4 10.22 17.27 3.42
N PHE A 5 9.13 17.30 4.20
CA PHE A 5 7.81 17.59 3.65
C PHE A 5 7.83 18.93 2.90
N GLY A 6 7.20 19.01 1.73
CA GLY A 6 7.12 20.24 0.93
C GLY A 6 8.24 20.39 -0.09
N GLU A 7 9.34 19.65 0.04
CA GLU A 7 10.47 19.77 -0.88
C GLU A 7 10.25 18.99 -2.18
N ILE A 8 10.69 19.56 -3.30
CA ILE A 8 10.70 18.93 -4.61
C ILE A 8 12.12 18.48 -4.95
N TYR A 9 12.23 17.23 -5.38
CA TYR A 9 13.47 16.61 -5.80
C TYR A 9 13.38 16.13 -7.23
N ARG A 10 14.52 16.11 -7.92
CA ARG A 10 14.63 15.62 -9.29
C ARG A 10 15.68 14.53 -9.38
N THR A 11 15.33 13.46 -10.07
CA THR A 11 16.24 12.42 -10.54
C THR A 11 16.60 12.70 -12.00
N LYS A 12 17.37 11.80 -12.64
CA LYS A 12 17.70 11.95 -14.07
C LYS A 12 16.46 12.02 -14.98
N HIS A 13 15.38 11.34 -14.60
CA HIS A 13 14.20 11.14 -15.45
C HIS A 13 12.94 11.80 -14.90
N ASP A 14 12.81 11.85 -13.58
CA ASP A 14 11.53 12.15 -12.92
C ASP A 14 11.68 13.19 -11.81
N THR A 15 10.56 13.86 -11.53
CA THR A 15 10.41 14.82 -10.42
C THR A 15 9.57 14.17 -9.32
N TYR A 16 9.94 14.40 -8.07
CA TYR A 16 9.30 13.83 -6.89
C TYR A 16 9.02 14.92 -5.87
N PHE A 17 7.84 14.83 -5.25
CA PHE A 17 7.50 15.55 -4.05
C PHE A 17 7.89 14.70 -2.84
N ALA A 18 8.56 15.32 -1.88
CA ALA A 18 8.87 14.69 -0.61
C ALA A 18 7.68 14.87 0.35
N VAL A 19 7.02 13.76 0.68
CA VAL A 19 6.18 13.71 1.90
C VAL A 19 7.10 13.69 3.13
N GLY A 20 8.35 13.24 2.97
CA GLY A 20 9.41 13.26 3.96
C GLY A 20 9.40 12.02 4.85
N GLU A 21 9.98 12.15 6.05
CA GLU A 21 10.07 11.02 6.99
C GLU A 21 8.68 10.55 7.46
N VAL A 22 8.47 9.25 7.36
CA VAL A 22 7.33 8.48 7.83
C VAL A 22 7.81 7.23 8.56
N VAL A 23 6.95 6.66 9.38
CA VAL A 23 7.13 5.34 9.97
C VAL A 23 6.24 4.37 9.22
N THR A 24 6.80 3.23 8.84
CA THR A 24 6.08 2.14 8.18
C THR A 24 6.47 0.81 8.81
N HIS A 25 5.61 -0.16 8.63
CA HIS A 25 5.81 -1.53 9.07
C HIS A 25 5.35 -2.46 7.94
N ASN A 26 6.04 -3.58 7.76
CA ASN A 26 5.59 -4.67 6.89
C ASN A 26 4.70 -5.62 7.71
N PRO A 27 3.36 -5.50 7.68
CA PRO A 27 2.46 -6.38 8.42
C PRO A 27 2.78 -7.86 8.19
N GLN A 28 2.60 -8.66 9.23
CA GLN A 28 2.64 -10.10 9.05
C GLN A 28 1.40 -10.52 8.25
N LEU A 29 1.63 -11.11 7.08
CA LEU A 29 0.60 -11.66 6.22
C LEU A 29 0.49 -13.17 6.44
N ILE A 30 -0.72 -13.64 6.71
CA ILE A 30 -1.04 -15.07 6.76
C ILE A 30 -2.20 -15.32 5.80
N LEU A 31 -2.01 -16.25 4.87
CA LEU A 31 -3.01 -16.59 3.87
C LEU A 31 -3.36 -18.07 4.04
N ASP A 32 -4.60 -18.34 4.45
CA ASP A 32 -5.03 -19.66 4.86
C ASP A 32 -6.24 -20.14 4.07
N ASN A 33 -6.22 -21.42 3.68
CA ASN A 33 -7.38 -22.08 3.10
C ASN A 33 -8.15 -22.82 4.20
N VAL A 34 -9.24 -22.22 4.68
CA VAL A 34 -10.00 -22.71 5.82
C VAL A 34 -11.28 -23.39 5.35
N ASN A 35 -11.39 -24.68 5.69
CA ASN A 35 -12.59 -25.47 5.47
C ASN A 35 -13.41 -25.52 6.76
N TYR A 36 -14.51 -24.79 6.82
CA TYR A 36 -15.55 -25.00 7.83
C TYR A 36 -16.58 -25.99 7.29
N ILE A 37 -17.29 -26.69 8.17
CA ILE A 37 -18.34 -27.66 7.77
C ILE A 37 -19.32 -26.95 6.80
N GLY A 38 -19.35 -27.40 5.55
CA GLY A 38 -20.19 -26.85 4.48
C GLY A 38 -19.70 -25.56 3.78
N LYS A 39 -18.65 -24.88 4.27
CA LYS A 39 -18.16 -23.61 3.69
C LYS A 39 -16.64 -23.62 3.53
N LYS A 40 -16.16 -23.45 2.29
CA LYS A 40 -14.73 -23.26 2.02
C LYS A 40 -14.44 -21.78 1.85
N ASN A 41 -13.45 -21.26 2.58
CA ASN A 41 -13.01 -19.87 2.45
C ASN A 41 -11.49 -19.82 2.33
N PHE A 42 -11.00 -18.88 1.55
CA PHE A 42 -9.65 -18.38 1.66
C PHE A 42 -9.67 -17.17 2.58
N VAL A 43 -8.88 -17.20 3.65
CA VAL A 43 -8.82 -16.16 4.66
C VAL A 43 -7.46 -15.49 4.60
N ILE A 44 -7.47 -14.18 4.57
CA ILE A 44 -6.29 -13.33 4.53
C ILE A 44 -6.25 -12.59 5.87
N HIS A 45 -5.15 -12.77 6.60
CA HIS A 45 -4.87 -12.10 7.85
C HIS A 45 -3.75 -11.09 7.63
N ILE A 46 -4.01 -9.83 7.93
CA ILE A 46 -3.03 -8.75 7.91
C ILE A 46 -2.86 -8.26 9.36
N LYS A 47 -1.72 -8.58 9.97
CA LYS A 47 -1.43 -8.23 11.37
C LYS A 47 -0.43 -7.08 11.44
N PHE A 48 -0.91 -5.90 11.87
CA PHE A 48 -0.10 -4.68 11.90
C PHE A 48 0.86 -4.60 13.10
N GLY A 49 0.60 -5.36 14.18
CA GLY A 49 1.43 -5.32 15.40
C GLY A 49 2.62 -6.30 15.43
N GLN A 50 2.81 -7.12 14.39
CA GLN A 50 3.65 -8.32 14.46
C GLN A 50 4.89 -8.33 13.55
N GLY A 51 5.46 -7.17 13.23
CA GLY A 51 6.81 -7.19 12.69
C GLY A 51 7.56 -5.86 12.80
N ILE A 52 8.52 -5.67 11.90
CA ILE A 52 9.58 -4.69 12.10
C ILE A 52 9.09 -3.32 11.66
N ALA A 53 9.04 -2.38 12.60
CA ALA A 53 8.83 -0.97 12.30
C ALA A 53 10.15 -0.36 11.81
N ARG A 54 10.06 0.53 10.82
CA ARG A 54 11.21 1.30 10.32
C ARG A 54 10.80 2.72 9.98
N LYS A 55 11.76 3.63 10.07
CA LYS A 55 11.66 4.96 9.48
C LYS A 55 12.00 4.88 8.01
N ALA A 56 11.25 5.59 7.19
CA ALA A 56 11.46 5.69 5.76
C ALA A 56 11.23 7.12 5.28
N VAL A 57 11.84 7.49 4.17
CA VAL A 57 11.50 8.69 3.42
C VAL A 57 10.48 8.30 2.37
N LEU A 58 9.32 8.95 2.40
CA LEU A 58 8.27 8.79 1.40
C LEU A 58 8.40 9.87 0.33
N MET A 59 8.71 9.43 -0.89
CA MET A 59 8.75 10.27 -2.09
C MET A 59 7.60 9.87 -3.02
N VAL A 60 6.96 10.86 -3.61
CA VAL A 60 5.82 10.66 -4.52
C VAL A 60 6.14 11.32 -5.85
N LYS A 61 6.10 10.56 -6.94
CA LYS A 61 6.37 11.08 -8.28
C LYS A 61 5.32 12.12 -8.67
N MET A 62 5.79 13.22 -9.26
CA MET A 62 4.95 14.29 -9.79
C MET A 62 4.75 14.15 -11.29
N SER A 63 3.61 14.64 -11.78
CA SER A 63 3.36 14.78 -13.22
C SER A 63 3.62 16.23 -13.63
N GLY A 64 4.82 16.52 -14.13
CA GLY A 64 5.27 17.90 -14.32
C GLY A 64 5.45 18.58 -12.96
N ASP A 65 4.78 19.72 -12.76
CA ASP A 65 4.78 20.45 -11.48
C ASP A 65 3.48 20.22 -10.67
N GLN A 66 2.71 19.18 -11.01
CA GLN A 66 1.47 18.84 -10.29
C GLN A 66 1.65 17.64 -9.36
N LEU A 67 1.14 17.77 -8.14
CA LEU A 67 1.00 16.68 -7.19
C LEU A 67 -0.04 15.66 -7.67
N PRO A 68 0.14 14.36 -7.40
CA PRO A 68 -0.87 13.36 -7.73
C PRO A 68 -2.16 13.58 -6.95
N LYS A 69 -3.29 13.50 -7.67
CA LYS A 69 -4.63 13.73 -7.10
C LYS A 69 -5.01 12.75 -5.98
N TYR A 70 -4.38 11.58 -5.90
CA TYR A 70 -4.64 10.64 -4.81
C TYR A 70 -4.13 11.15 -3.45
N LEU A 71 -3.34 12.23 -3.41
CA LEU A 71 -2.91 12.86 -2.16
C LEU A 71 -4.04 13.67 -1.52
N ASP A 72 -4.88 14.31 -2.33
CA ASP A 72 -5.97 15.19 -1.84
C ASP A 72 -7.31 14.46 -1.70
N ARG A 73 -7.47 13.31 -2.35
CA ARG A 73 -8.74 12.56 -2.38
C ARG A 73 -8.54 11.08 -2.63
N THR A 74 -9.56 10.29 -2.33
CA THR A 74 -9.61 8.89 -2.74
C THR A 74 -9.78 8.78 -4.27
N ASP A 75 -8.80 8.19 -4.93
CA ASP A 75 -8.80 7.89 -6.36
C ASP A 75 -8.09 6.54 -6.59
N ILE A 76 -8.85 5.46 -6.41
CA ILE A 76 -8.33 4.07 -6.41
C ILE A 76 -7.60 3.74 -7.71
N LYS A 77 -8.12 4.21 -8.85
CA LYS A 77 -7.54 3.91 -10.16
C LYS A 77 -6.18 4.57 -10.31
N LEU A 78 -6.10 5.87 -10.03
CA LEU A 78 -4.84 6.60 -10.10
C LEU A 78 -3.82 6.04 -9.10
N PHE A 79 -4.26 5.69 -7.89
CA PHE A 79 -3.39 5.09 -6.89
C PHE A 79 -2.89 3.70 -7.29
N ALA A 80 -3.75 2.85 -7.87
CA ALA A 80 -3.36 1.53 -8.38
C ALA A 80 -2.30 1.63 -9.48
N ASP A 81 -2.47 2.58 -10.41
CA ASP A 81 -1.49 2.86 -11.47
C ASP A 81 -0.17 3.33 -10.85
N ALA A 82 -0.23 4.22 -9.86
CA ALA A 82 0.95 4.73 -9.17
C ALA A 82 1.74 3.64 -8.42
N VAL A 83 1.05 2.72 -7.73
CA VAL A 83 1.68 1.55 -7.09
C VAL A 83 2.31 0.64 -8.14
N THR A 84 1.59 0.33 -9.21
CA THR A 84 2.06 -0.56 -10.29
C THR A 84 3.29 0.00 -11.00
N ASN A 85 3.32 1.32 -11.22
CA ASN A 85 4.42 2.02 -11.87
C ASN A 85 5.53 2.45 -10.90
N GLN A 86 5.47 2.05 -9.63
CA GLN A 86 6.45 2.37 -8.59
C GLN A 86 6.67 3.88 -8.39
N GLU A 87 5.58 4.64 -8.48
CA GLU A 87 5.58 6.10 -8.35
C GLU A 87 5.63 6.59 -6.90
N LEU A 88 5.37 5.70 -5.94
CA LEU A 88 5.56 5.93 -4.51
C LEU A 88 6.80 5.19 -4.03
N GLN A 89 7.83 5.92 -3.60
CA GLN A 89 9.05 5.34 -3.10
C GLN A 89 9.15 5.47 -1.59
N LEU A 90 9.19 4.32 -0.90
CA LEU A 90 9.52 4.21 0.52
C LEU A 90 10.97 3.75 0.66
N MET A 91 11.87 4.71 0.81
CA MET A 91 13.31 4.45 0.95
C MET A 91 13.71 4.46 2.43
N ASN A 92 14.69 3.65 2.82
CA ASN A 92 15.27 3.79 4.16
C ASN A 92 15.91 5.17 4.30
N VAL A 93 15.94 5.72 5.51
CA VAL A 93 16.49 7.06 5.77
C VAL A 93 17.99 7.17 5.46
N ASP A 94 18.70 6.05 5.42
CA ASP A 94 20.12 5.88 5.14
C ASP A 94 20.38 5.21 3.78
N ALA A 95 19.35 5.05 2.95
CA ALA A 95 19.45 4.45 1.62
C ALA A 95 20.41 5.24 0.71
N GLU A 96 21.35 4.55 0.05
CA GLU A 96 22.26 5.17 -0.93
C GLU A 96 21.51 5.79 -2.10
N GLU A 97 20.34 5.25 -2.44
CA GLU A 97 19.42 5.72 -3.48
C GLU A 97 19.01 7.18 -3.27
N LEU A 98 18.96 7.67 -2.03
CA LEU A 98 18.66 9.07 -1.73
C LEU A 98 19.67 10.04 -2.36
N SER A 99 20.91 9.60 -2.62
CA SER A 99 21.93 10.42 -3.30
C SER A 99 21.58 10.74 -4.76
N THR A 100 20.66 9.99 -5.37
CA THR A 100 20.20 10.22 -6.75
C THR A 100 19.20 11.38 -6.86
N PHE A 101 18.61 11.77 -5.73
CA PHE A 101 17.64 12.85 -5.63
C PHE A 101 18.35 14.18 -5.42
N LYS A 102 18.20 15.10 -6.37
CA LYS A 102 18.73 16.46 -6.28
C LYS A 102 17.61 17.41 -5.90
N PHE A 103 17.80 18.14 -4.81
CA PHE A 103 16.88 19.20 -4.40
C PHE A 103 16.69 20.21 -5.53
N ARG A 104 15.43 20.57 -5.80
CA ARG A 104 15.04 21.55 -6.82
C ARG A 104 14.54 22.83 -6.17
N GLU A 105 13.46 22.72 -5.41
CA GLU A 105 12.78 23.85 -4.78
C GLU A 105 11.88 23.35 -3.64
N GLU A 106 11.34 24.28 -2.86
CA GLU A 106 10.35 24.02 -1.82
C GLU A 106 9.00 24.58 -2.30
N LEU A 107 7.94 23.78 -2.18
CA LEU A 107 6.59 24.20 -2.52
C LEU A 107 6.03 25.04 -1.37
N GLU A 108 5.42 26.18 -1.67
CA GLU A 108 4.76 27.01 -0.66
C GLU A 108 3.51 26.29 -0.14
N ILE A 109 3.53 25.88 1.12
CA ILE A 109 2.43 25.19 1.81
C ILE A 109 2.07 26.01 3.06
N GLU A 110 0.80 26.38 3.18
CA GLU A 110 0.29 27.26 4.24
C GLU A 110 0.33 26.58 5.62
N ASP A 111 -0.15 25.33 5.71
CA ASP A 111 -0.17 24.54 6.96
C ASP A 111 0.57 23.19 6.78
N PRO A 112 1.92 23.17 6.82
CA PRO A 112 2.69 21.98 6.44
C PRO A 112 2.44 20.74 7.31
N GLU A 113 2.16 20.91 8.60
CA GLU A 113 1.90 19.79 9.49
C GLU A 113 0.56 19.10 9.17
N ASP A 114 -0.49 19.89 8.97
CA ASP A 114 -1.84 19.39 8.67
C ASP A 114 -1.90 18.76 7.28
N GLU A 115 -1.27 19.40 6.28
CA GLU A 115 -1.17 18.84 4.93
C GLU A 115 -0.39 17.52 4.90
N LYS A 116 0.71 17.42 5.66
CA LYS A 116 1.44 16.16 5.80
C LYS A 116 0.56 15.06 6.41
N ILE A 117 -0.21 15.39 7.46
CA ILE A 117 -1.17 14.46 8.07
C ILE A 117 -2.20 14.00 7.03
N ALA A 118 -2.77 14.94 6.26
CA ALA A 118 -3.77 14.67 5.24
C ALA A 118 -3.22 13.75 4.13
N TYR A 119 -2.04 14.03 3.60
CA TYR A 119 -1.43 13.21 2.53
C TYR A 119 -1.13 11.79 2.99
N VAL A 120 -0.56 11.64 4.18
CA VAL A 120 -0.30 10.30 4.75
C VAL A 120 -1.60 9.55 5.00
N ALA A 121 -2.63 10.22 5.51
CA ALA A 121 -3.96 9.63 5.70
C ALA A 121 -4.60 9.23 4.38
N SER A 122 -4.50 10.05 3.34
CA SER A 122 -5.05 9.77 2.02
C SER A 122 -4.38 8.57 1.36
N ILE A 123 -3.05 8.45 1.43
CA ILE A 123 -2.32 7.28 0.90
C ILE A 123 -2.80 6.00 1.60
N ARG A 124 -2.94 6.02 2.93
CA ARG A 124 -3.47 4.85 3.67
C ARG A 124 -4.88 4.49 3.23
N GLU A 125 -5.77 5.47 3.12
CA GLU A 125 -7.16 5.26 2.72
C GLU A 125 -7.23 4.66 1.31
N ASN A 126 -6.51 5.25 0.35
CA ASN A 126 -6.41 4.72 -1.01
C ASN A 126 -5.85 3.28 -1.03
N THR A 127 -4.89 2.97 -0.16
CA THR A 127 -4.33 1.62 -0.04
C THR A 127 -5.36 0.62 0.49
N ILE A 128 -6.14 0.99 1.51
CA ILE A 128 -7.21 0.15 2.07
C ILE A 128 -8.27 -0.12 0.99
N GLN A 129 -8.72 0.93 0.31
CA GLN A 129 -9.71 0.82 -0.77
C GLN A 129 -9.21 -0.04 -1.94
N LEU A 130 -7.93 0.07 -2.29
CA LEU A 130 -7.31 -0.75 -3.33
C LEU A 130 -7.29 -2.25 -2.95
N VAL A 131 -7.00 -2.58 -1.69
CA VAL A 131 -7.06 -3.96 -1.19
C VAL A 131 -8.50 -4.50 -1.25
N GLU A 132 -9.49 -3.71 -0.83
CA GLU A 132 -10.90 -4.12 -0.89
C GLU A 132 -11.37 -4.33 -2.33
N ASP A 133 -11.02 -3.44 -3.26
CA ASP A 133 -11.39 -3.56 -4.67
C ASP A 133 -10.72 -4.77 -5.34
N TYR A 134 -9.44 -5.01 -5.06
CA TYR A 134 -8.72 -6.19 -5.54
C TYR A 134 -9.44 -7.47 -5.11
N LEU A 135 -9.79 -7.60 -3.84
CA LEU A 135 -10.47 -8.78 -3.31
C LEU A 135 -11.90 -8.92 -3.83
N LYS A 136 -12.62 -7.83 -4.01
CA LYS A 136 -13.95 -7.82 -4.62
C LYS A 136 -13.89 -8.32 -6.07
N THR A 137 -12.91 -7.83 -6.83
CA THR A 137 -12.67 -8.28 -8.21
C THR A 137 -12.28 -9.75 -8.25
N LEU A 138 -11.43 -10.20 -7.32
CA LEU A 138 -11.04 -11.61 -7.21
C LEU A 138 -12.23 -12.51 -6.83
N GLN A 139 -13.07 -12.09 -5.89
CA GLN A 139 -14.31 -12.80 -5.55
C GLN A 139 -15.22 -12.92 -6.76
N ALA A 140 -15.41 -11.84 -7.53
CA ALA A 140 -16.22 -11.86 -8.74
C ALA A 140 -15.66 -12.80 -9.83
N LYS A 141 -14.33 -12.97 -9.90
CA LYS A 141 -13.70 -13.98 -10.77
C LYS A 141 -13.99 -15.39 -10.29
N ILE A 142 -13.86 -15.65 -8.98
CA ILE A 142 -14.12 -16.96 -8.37
C ILE A 142 -15.60 -17.35 -8.52
N ASP A 143 -16.53 -16.41 -8.32
CA ASP A 143 -17.98 -16.64 -8.40
C ASP A 143 -18.44 -17.06 -9.82
N LYS A 144 -17.66 -16.75 -10.86
CA LYS A 144 -17.93 -17.19 -12.25
C LYS A 144 -17.46 -18.61 -12.54
N LEU A 145 -16.74 -19.25 -11.62
CA LEU A 145 -16.23 -20.61 -11.79
C LEU A 145 -17.29 -21.64 -11.38
N SER A 146 -17.26 -22.82 -12.01
CA SER A 146 -18.00 -23.97 -11.50
C SER A 146 -17.58 -24.28 -10.05
N GLN A 147 -18.50 -24.79 -9.23
CA GLN A 147 -18.26 -25.17 -7.83
C GLN A 147 -16.94 -25.95 -7.62
N ARG A 148 -16.67 -26.96 -8.47
CA ARG A 148 -15.43 -27.74 -8.40
C ARG A 148 -14.18 -26.87 -8.58
N LYS A 149 -14.18 -25.96 -9.56
CA LYS A 149 -13.05 -25.05 -9.82
C LYS A 149 -12.89 -24.01 -8.71
N ALA A 150 -13.98 -23.45 -8.20
CA ALA A 150 -13.94 -22.49 -7.09
C ALA A 150 -13.32 -23.12 -5.82
N ASN A 151 -13.75 -24.33 -5.46
CA ASN A 151 -13.23 -25.09 -4.31
C ASN A 151 -11.71 -25.34 -4.36
N HIS A 152 -11.12 -25.33 -5.57
CA HIS A 152 -9.71 -25.61 -5.82
C HIS A 152 -8.95 -24.40 -6.37
N TYR A 153 -9.55 -23.20 -6.32
CA TYR A 153 -8.96 -22.01 -6.94
C TYR A 153 -7.56 -21.73 -6.38
N PHE A 154 -7.40 -21.71 -5.06
CA PHE A 154 -6.11 -21.52 -4.38
C PHE A 154 -5.31 -22.82 -4.19
N SER A 155 -5.69 -23.93 -4.82
CA SER A 155 -4.81 -25.12 -4.90
C SER A 155 -3.65 -24.89 -5.87
N SER A 156 -3.80 -23.95 -6.82
CA SER A 156 -2.70 -23.50 -7.66
C SER A 156 -1.79 -22.57 -6.88
N LYS A 157 -0.49 -22.88 -6.84
CA LYS A 157 0.53 -22.00 -6.22
C LYS A 157 0.51 -20.60 -6.85
N ALA A 158 0.29 -20.50 -8.17
CA ALA A 158 0.27 -19.21 -8.86
C ALA A 158 -0.79 -18.27 -8.28
N HIS A 159 -2.04 -18.72 -8.11
CA HIS A 159 -3.10 -17.87 -7.57
C HIS A 159 -2.84 -17.44 -6.12
N TYR A 160 -2.15 -18.26 -5.34
CA TYR A 160 -1.74 -17.90 -3.98
C TYR A 160 -0.65 -16.82 -4.00
N GLU A 161 0.40 -17.02 -4.80
CA GLU A 161 1.49 -16.05 -4.92
C GLU A 161 1.01 -14.73 -5.52
N ASP A 162 0.07 -14.74 -6.48
CA ASP A 162 -0.52 -13.51 -7.04
C ASP A 162 -1.15 -12.62 -5.95
N VAL A 163 -1.89 -13.23 -5.01
CA VAL A 163 -2.48 -12.50 -3.88
C VAL A 163 -1.41 -12.04 -2.90
N LYS A 164 -0.43 -12.90 -2.63
CA LYS A 164 0.67 -12.59 -1.72
C LYS A 164 1.53 -11.43 -2.23
N ASP A 165 1.93 -11.46 -3.49
CA ASP A 165 2.76 -10.45 -4.13
C ASP A 165 2.05 -9.10 -4.20
N PHE A 166 0.74 -9.11 -4.53
CA PHE A 166 -0.08 -7.91 -4.44
C PHE A 166 -0.12 -7.35 -3.02
N LEU A 167 -0.42 -8.17 -2.01
CA LEU A 167 -0.49 -7.70 -0.63
C LEU A 167 0.87 -7.18 -0.14
N LEU A 168 1.98 -7.83 -0.50
CA LEU A 168 3.32 -7.39 -0.15
C LEU A 168 3.69 -6.05 -0.80
N SER A 169 3.19 -5.75 -2.01
CA SER A 169 3.47 -4.48 -2.67
C SER A 169 2.73 -3.30 -2.04
N VAL A 170 1.54 -3.53 -1.49
CA VAL A 170 0.70 -2.46 -0.90
C VAL A 170 0.81 -2.36 0.63
N ALA A 171 1.16 -3.45 1.31
CA ALA A 171 1.23 -3.55 2.76
C ALA A 171 2.02 -2.43 3.47
N PRO A 172 3.18 -1.96 2.97
CA PRO A 172 3.92 -0.87 3.61
C PRO A 172 3.13 0.45 3.68
N TYR A 173 2.21 0.69 2.74
CA TYR A 173 1.42 1.92 2.69
C TYR A 173 0.20 1.87 3.63
N MET A 174 -0.21 0.68 4.08
CA MET A 174 -1.38 0.48 4.95
C MET A 174 -1.17 0.94 6.40
N ASP A 175 0.09 0.98 6.86
CA ASP A 175 0.49 1.40 8.22
C ASP A 175 1.42 2.62 8.20
N LEU A 176 1.25 3.52 7.24
CA LEU A 176 2.00 4.78 7.25
C LEU A 176 1.60 5.62 8.47
N ARG A 177 2.62 6.11 9.17
CA ARG A 177 2.51 6.87 10.40
C ARG A 177 3.49 8.03 10.39
N LEU A 178 3.19 9.06 11.17
CA LEU A 178 4.09 10.20 11.35
C LEU A 178 5.02 10.00 12.53
N LYS A 179 4.58 9.23 13.53
CA LYS A 179 5.32 8.99 14.77
C LYS A 179 5.35 7.50 15.09
N GLU A 180 6.45 7.05 15.68
CA GLU A 180 6.66 5.64 16.02
C GLU A 180 5.61 5.12 17.01
N ASN A 181 5.16 5.96 17.95
CA ASN A 181 4.19 5.60 18.97
C ASN A 181 2.75 5.42 18.46
N GLN A 182 2.45 5.74 17.20
CA GLN A 182 1.12 5.53 16.59
C GLN A 182 0.90 4.06 16.17
N VAL A 183 1.51 3.10 16.86
CA VAL A 183 1.54 1.68 16.46
C VAL A 183 0.14 1.10 16.38
N ARG A 184 -0.17 0.45 15.24
CA ARG A 184 -1.36 -0.38 15.09
C ARG A 184 -1.12 -1.79 15.65
N GLN A 185 -2.09 -2.28 16.43
CA GLN A 185 -2.05 -3.62 17.04
C GLN A 185 -3.25 -4.48 16.60
N ASP A 186 -4.09 -3.95 15.72
CA ASP A 186 -5.24 -4.63 15.19
C ASP A 186 -4.85 -5.64 14.08
N GLU A 187 -5.80 -6.52 13.78
CA GLU A 187 -5.71 -7.52 12.73
C GLU A 187 -6.88 -7.33 11.77
N TRP A 188 -6.57 -7.21 10.48
CA TRP A 188 -7.59 -7.22 9.45
C TRP A 188 -7.78 -8.63 8.89
N ARG A 189 -8.99 -9.16 9.00
CA ARG A 189 -9.38 -10.49 8.50
C ARG A 189 -10.31 -10.38 7.31
N LEU A 190 -9.79 -10.70 6.14
CA LEU A 190 -10.49 -10.63 4.86
C LEU A 190 -10.82 -12.07 4.40
N LYS A 191 -11.99 -12.25 3.78
CA LYS A 191 -12.48 -13.59 3.40
C LYS A 191 -12.94 -13.62 1.95
N LEU A 192 -12.41 -14.57 1.19
CA LEU A 192 -12.91 -14.95 -0.12
C LEU A 192 -13.64 -16.29 -0.01
N ARG A 193 -14.87 -16.33 -0.49
CA ARG A 193 -15.69 -17.54 -0.49
C ARG A 193 -15.25 -18.44 -1.64
N LEU A 194 -14.90 -19.68 -1.33
CA LEU A 194 -14.45 -20.70 -2.29
C LEU A 194 -15.57 -21.71 -2.52
N GLY A 195 -16.73 -21.26 -2.96
CA GLY A 195 -17.90 -22.13 -3.07
C GLY A 195 -18.34 -22.77 -1.73
N GLY A 196 -19.51 -23.41 -1.76
CA GLY A 196 -20.02 -24.29 -0.72
C GLY A 196 -21.21 -25.08 -1.27
N GLN A 197 -21.65 -26.12 -0.58
CA GLN A 197 -22.96 -26.70 -0.85
C GLN A 197 -24.06 -25.74 -0.40
#